data_AF-A0A522VMJ4-F1
#
_entry.id   AF-A0A522VMJ4-F1
#
_cell.length_a   1.000
_cell.length_b   1.000
_cell.length_c   1.000
_cell.angle_alpha   90.00
_cell.angle_beta   90.00
_cell.angle_gamma   90.00
#
_symmetry.space_group_name_H-M   'P 1'
#
loop_
_entity.id
_entity.type
_entity.pdbx_description
1 polymer ?
#
loop_
_entity_poly.entity_id
_entity_poly.type
_entity_poly.pdbx_seq_one_letter_code
_entity_poly.pdbx_strand_id
1 'polypeptide(L)'
;MSKIIDILNGIGIHCNRFEIIDLDRTESSEWDESESPIEKPFEDPPPTMGYRNVGGQCAPSVKPLFRYFIDGSRKTYRVADLAAMERMHNMEVRAASTLAKSDYLSNDAMLAIDGSLMFREKKDEFDIFDFRNVIGIAKRFKPDFTVGDKKKIDVGSVVRKLEYGERTTVFKRTFGNTTTGSWFLRIRPPDKVQSGLGGVVKLELFALDRDERENGFDPNRIDVISRHVLSERNVTPYGADDRWATHLYPVYLTEKYLKNHFMSAVAFKGMF
;
A
#
# COMPACT_ATOMS: atom_id res chain seq x y z
N MET A 1 8.15 33.06 -26.75
CA MET A 1 7.97 31.92 -25.82
C MET A 1 6.94 32.33 -24.79
N SER A 2 5.73 31.77 -24.82
CA SER A 2 4.76 32.02 -23.74
C SER A 2 5.28 31.38 -22.47
N LYS A 3 5.16 32.08 -21.33
CA LYS A 3 5.52 31.49 -20.04
C LYS A 3 4.43 30.48 -19.70
N ILE A 4 4.81 29.37 -19.08
CA ILE A 4 3.86 28.29 -18.69
C ILE A 4 2.69 28.84 -17.86
N ILE A 5 2.92 29.93 -17.12
CA ILE A 5 1.92 30.67 -16.33
C ILE A 5 0.78 31.25 -17.20
N ASP A 6 1.07 31.66 -18.44
CA ASP A 6 0.10 32.27 -19.35
C ASP A 6 -0.84 31.21 -19.93
N ILE A 7 -0.32 29.99 -20.12
CA ILE A 7 -1.09 28.82 -20.58
C ILE A 7 -2.04 28.34 -19.48
N LEU A 8 -1.56 28.30 -18.24
CA LEU A 8 -2.31 27.81 -17.08
C LEU A 8 -3.45 28.76 -16.68
N ASN A 9 -3.22 30.07 -16.76
CA ASN A 9 -4.27 31.07 -16.59
C ASN A 9 -5.32 30.98 -17.71
N GLY A 10 -4.92 30.63 -18.93
CA GLY A 10 -5.83 30.43 -20.07
C GLY A 10 -6.81 29.27 -19.94
N ILE A 11 -6.53 28.31 -19.05
CA ILE A 11 -7.42 27.17 -18.74
C ILE A 11 -8.06 27.27 -17.34
N GLY A 12 -8.03 28.46 -16.73
CA GLY A 12 -8.72 28.74 -15.46
C GLY A 12 -7.99 28.25 -14.20
N ILE A 13 -6.70 27.90 -14.31
CA ILE A 13 -5.89 27.47 -13.16
C ILE A 13 -5.02 28.65 -12.70
N HIS A 14 -5.40 29.26 -11.59
CA HIS A 14 -4.67 30.38 -10.98
C HIS A 14 -3.56 29.87 -10.04
N CYS A 15 -2.30 30.08 -10.42
CA CYS A 15 -1.14 29.70 -9.61
C CYS A 15 -0.48 30.93 -8.97
N ASN A 16 -0.47 31.01 -7.64
CA ASN A 16 0.33 32.00 -6.92
C ASN A 16 1.81 31.57 -6.92
N ARG A 17 2.72 32.53 -7.12
CA ARG A 17 4.16 32.32 -7.37
C ARG A 17 4.93 31.64 -6.22
N PHE A 18 4.31 31.41 -5.07
CA PHE A 18 4.98 31.00 -3.84
C PHE A 18 4.25 29.93 -3.00
N GLU A 19 3.16 29.32 -3.48
CA GLU A 19 2.48 28.27 -2.71
C GLU A 19 3.15 26.90 -2.91
N ILE A 20 3.93 26.49 -1.91
CA ILE A 20 4.44 25.13 -1.76
C ILE A 20 3.45 24.38 -0.86
N ILE A 21 2.59 23.56 -1.45
CA ILE A 21 1.70 22.65 -0.71
C ILE A 21 2.29 21.25 -0.79
N ASP A 22 2.69 20.70 0.35
CA ASP A 22 3.15 19.32 0.49
C ASP A 22 1.95 18.37 0.33
N LEU A 23 1.91 17.64 -0.78
CA LEU A 23 0.84 16.69 -1.08
C LEU A 23 0.92 15.40 -0.24
N ASP A 24 1.97 15.20 0.57
CA ASP A 24 1.90 14.22 1.66
C ASP A 24 0.91 14.65 2.76
N ARG A 25 0.68 15.96 2.91
CA ARG A 25 -0.16 16.56 3.97
C ARG A 25 -1.60 16.80 3.55
N THR A 26 -1.83 17.17 2.29
CA THR A 26 -3.20 17.26 1.75
C THR A 26 -3.62 15.89 1.24
N GLU A 27 -4.76 15.38 1.70
CA GLU A 27 -5.40 14.15 1.22
C GLU A 27 -5.45 14.17 -0.32
N SER A 28 -4.42 13.65 -0.99
CA SER A 28 -4.55 13.29 -2.39
C SER A 28 -5.64 12.24 -2.40
N SER A 29 -6.72 12.50 -3.14
CA SER A 29 -7.79 11.55 -3.37
C SER A 29 -7.18 10.29 -3.99
N GLU A 30 -6.73 9.37 -3.16
CA GLU A 30 -6.64 7.98 -3.53
C GLU A 30 -8.03 7.62 -4.04
N TRP A 31 -8.05 7.06 -5.25
CA TRP A 31 -9.24 6.73 -6.02
C TRP A 31 -10.33 6.15 -5.13
N ASP A 32 -11.58 6.53 -5.44
CA ASP A 32 -12.72 6.20 -4.61
C ASP A 32 -12.87 4.67 -4.51
N GLU A 33 -12.45 4.11 -3.37
CA GLU A 33 -12.62 2.68 -3.07
C GLU A 33 -14.09 2.24 -3.08
N SER A 34 -15.04 3.19 -3.23
CA SER A 34 -16.47 2.94 -3.44
C SER A 34 -16.78 2.18 -4.75
N GLU A 35 -15.91 2.24 -5.76
CA GLU A 35 -16.14 1.59 -7.06
C GLU A 35 -15.95 0.05 -7.02
N SER A 36 -15.38 -0.49 -5.93
CA SER A 36 -15.19 -1.93 -5.73
C SER A 36 -15.66 -2.35 -4.34
N PRO A 37 -16.98 -2.61 -4.18
CA PRO A 37 -17.53 -2.96 -2.88
C PRO A 37 -16.90 -4.25 -2.37
N ILE A 38 -16.58 -4.25 -1.08
CA ILE A 38 -16.06 -5.43 -0.39
C ILE A 38 -17.21 -6.40 -0.17
N GLU A 39 -17.07 -7.60 -0.73
CA GLU A 39 -18.20 -8.54 -0.85
C GLU A 39 -18.39 -9.36 0.42
N LYS A 40 -17.32 -10.02 0.89
CA LYS A 40 -17.39 -11.05 1.93
C LYS A 40 -16.02 -11.38 2.53
N PRO A 41 -15.96 -12.08 3.68
CA PRO A 41 -14.73 -12.72 4.13
C PRO A 41 -14.21 -13.67 3.04
N PHE A 42 -12.89 -13.72 2.88
CA PHE A 42 -12.22 -14.36 1.75
C PHE A 42 -10.99 -15.14 2.20
N GLU A 43 -11.21 -15.90 3.26
CA GLU A 43 -10.25 -16.73 3.96
C GLU A 43 -11.02 -17.93 4.49
N ASP A 44 -10.49 -19.14 4.30
CA ASP A 44 -11.16 -20.39 4.71
C ASP A 44 -10.25 -21.28 5.58
N PRO A 45 -10.61 -21.55 6.85
CA PRO A 45 -11.76 -20.99 7.56
C PRO A 45 -11.55 -19.50 7.92
N PRO A 46 -12.60 -18.68 7.99
CA PRO A 46 -12.49 -17.31 8.49
C PRO A 46 -12.30 -17.31 10.03
N PRO A 47 -11.66 -16.27 10.60
CA PRO A 47 -11.54 -16.15 12.05
C PRO A 47 -12.89 -15.96 12.73
N THR A 48 -13.10 -16.65 13.85
CA THR A 48 -14.36 -16.59 14.64
C THR A 48 -14.72 -15.18 15.10
N MET A 49 -13.71 -14.38 15.48
CA MET A 49 -13.89 -13.01 15.98
C MET A 49 -13.68 -11.94 14.90
N GLY A 50 -13.47 -12.33 13.64
CA GLY A 50 -13.15 -11.41 12.55
C GLY A 50 -11.69 -10.94 12.54
N TYR A 51 -10.87 -11.39 13.49
CA TYR A 51 -9.42 -11.14 13.56
C TYR A 51 -8.64 -12.39 14.00
N ARG A 52 -7.34 -12.41 13.69
CA ARG A 52 -6.36 -13.41 14.16
C ARG A 52 -5.15 -12.72 14.74
N ASN A 53 -4.57 -13.32 15.79
CA ASN A 53 -3.25 -12.94 16.26
C ASN A 53 -2.20 -13.74 15.48
N VAL A 54 -1.32 -13.05 14.75
CA VAL A 54 -0.25 -13.71 13.96
C VAL A 54 1.01 -13.96 14.79
N GLY A 55 0.96 -13.66 16.09
CA GLY A 55 2.08 -13.72 17.02
C GLY A 55 2.98 -12.49 16.95
N GLY A 56 4.17 -12.63 17.51
CA GLY A 56 5.21 -11.62 17.43
C GLY A 56 5.96 -11.68 16.09
N GLN A 57 7.05 -10.92 16.03
CA GLN A 57 7.98 -10.92 14.90
C GLN A 57 8.58 -12.31 14.66
N CYS A 58 9.01 -12.54 13.42
CA CYS A 58 9.84 -13.69 13.10
C CYS A 58 11.13 -13.68 13.96
N ALA A 59 11.62 -14.85 14.34
CA ALA A 59 12.90 -14.96 15.04
C ALA A 59 14.04 -14.47 14.13
N PRO A 60 15.15 -13.93 14.67
CA PRO A 60 16.25 -13.41 13.86
C PRO A 60 16.88 -14.42 12.89
N SER A 61 16.75 -15.73 13.17
CA SER A 61 17.23 -16.81 12.31
C SER A 61 16.34 -17.09 11.09
N VAL A 62 15.10 -16.58 11.08
CA VAL A 62 14.16 -16.76 9.97
C VAL A 62 14.57 -15.82 8.84
N LYS A 63 14.74 -16.38 7.63
CA LYS A 63 15.06 -15.59 6.44
C LYS A 63 13.92 -14.60 6.14
N PRO A 64 14.21 -13.33 5.80
CA PRO A 64 13.19 -12.39 5.35
C PRO A 64 12.48 -12.90 4.10
N LEU A 65 11.14 -12.82 4.11
CA LEU A 65 10.30 -13.17 2.97
C LEU A 65 10.38 -12.10 1.88
N PHE A 66 10.41 -10.82 2.27
CA PHE A 66 10.52 -9.72 1.32
C PHE A 66 11.98 -9.49 0.94
N ARG A 67 12.30 -9.74 -0.32
CA ARG A 67 13.66 -9.55 -0.86
C ARG A 67 13.79 -8.24 -1.61
N TYR A 68 12.68 -7.74 -2.12
CA TYR A 68 12.61 -6.55 -2.94
C TYR A 68 11.51 -5.64 -2.43
N PHE A 69 11.76 -4.33 -2.50
CA PHE A 69 10.81 -3.30 -2.11
C PHE A 69 10.75 -2.25 -3.22
N ILE A 70 9.54 -1.93 -3.66
CA ILE A 70 9.28 -0.78 -4.51
C ILE A 70 8.64 0.29 -3.63
N ASP A 71 9.25 1.47 -3.62
CA ASP A 71 8.67 2.66 -3.00
C ASP A 71 7.62 3.25 -3.94
N GLY A 72 6.33 3.13 -3.56
CA GLY A 72 5.20 3.77 -4.24
C GLY A 72 4.83 5.13 -3.63
N SER A 73 5.67 5.70 -2.75
CA SER A 73 5.41 7.01 -2.15
C SER A 73 5.38 8.11 -3.22
N ARG A 74 4.23 8.80 -3.29
CA ARG A 74 3.98 9.90 -4.23
C ARG A 74 4.23 11.22 -3.51
N LYS A 75 5.31 11.94 -3.84
CA LYS A 75 5.55 13.30 -3.33
C LYS A 75 5.54 14.30 -4.48
N THR A 76 4.73 15.35 -4.39
CA THR A 76 4.47 16.27 -5.51
C THR A 76 4.36 17.76 -5.11
N TYR A 77 4.67 18.66 -6.05
CA TYR A 77 4.57 20.13 -5.99
C TYR A 77 3.86 20.65 -7.25
N ARG A 78 2.85 21.53 -7.11
CA ARG A 78 1.71 21.56 -8.05
C ARG A 78 1.90 22.20 -9.43
N VAL A 79 1.45 21.47 -10.46
CA VAL A 79 0.73 21.83 -11.72
C VAL A 79 1.19 20.98 -12.93
N ALA A 80 2.40 20.40 -12.89
CA ALA A 80 2.81 19.30 -13.79
C ALA A 80 2.28 17.92 -13.34
N ASP A 81 1.32 17.92 -12.42
CA ASP A 81 1.05 16.84 -11.47
C ASP A 81 0.43 15.61 -12.10
N LEU A 82 -0.59 15.75 -12.94
CA LEU A 82 -1.27 14.57 -13.50
C LEU A 82 -0.34 13.79 -14.41
N ALA A 83 0.38 14.47 -15.31
CA ALA A 83 1.32 13.84 -16.22
C ALA A 83 2.53 13.24 -15.48
N ALA A 84 3.04 13.91 -14.44
CA ALA A 84 4.13 13.39 -13.61
C ALA A 84 3.67 12.19 -12.77
N MET A 85 2.50 12.25 -12.14
CA MET A 85 1.91 11.16 -11.35
C MET A 85 1.60 9.95 -12.21
N GLU A 86 0.99 10.15 -13.37
CA GLU A 86 0.73 9.08 -14.32
C GLU A 86 2.04 8.46 -14.80
N ARG A 87 3.06 9.26 -15.10
CA ARG A 87 4.39 8.75 -15.48
C ARG A 87 5.07 7.97 -14.37
N MET A 88 5.10 8.51 -13.15
CA MET A 88 5.69 7.83 -11.99
C MET A 88 4.94 6.54 -11.68
N HIS A 89 3.62 6.55 -11.73
CA HIS A 89 2.81 5.36 -11.58
C HIS A 89 3.11 4.34 -12.70
N ASN A 90 3.16 4.77 -13.96
CA ASN A 90 3.53 3.89 -15.07
C ASN A 90 4.94 3.29 -14.90
N MET A 91 5.89 4.07 -14.36
CA MET A 91 7.24 3.56 -14.05
C MET A 91 7.22 2.54 -12.91
N GLU A 92 6.45 2.79 -11.85
CA GLU A 92 6.23 1.86 -10.75
C GLU A 92 5.65 0.53 -11.25
N VAL A 93 4.58 0.60 -12.05
CA VAL A 93 3.92 -0.58 -12.66
C VAL A 93 4.89 -1.35 -13.55
N ARG A 94 5.67 -0.65 -14.39
CA ARG A 94 6.68 -1.29 -15.25
C ARG A 94 7.79 -1.96 -14.45
N ALA A 95 8.28 -1.31 -13.39
CA ALA A 95 9.30 -1.88 -12.52
C ALA A 95 8.77 -3.12 -11.79
N ALA A 96 7.56 -3.04 -11.24
CA ALA A 96 6.88 -4.16 -10.60
C ALA A 96 6.67 -5.33 -11.56
N SER A 97 6.16 -5.07 -12.77
CA SER A 97 5.97 -6.10 -13.81
C SER A 97 7.29 -6.73 -14.26
N THR A 98 8.36 -5.94 -14.38
CA THR A 98 9.69 -6.46 -14.76
C THR A 98 10.25 -7.41 -13.70
N LEU A 99 10.13 -7.06 -12.42
CA LEU A 99 10.54 -7.93 -11.31
C LEU A 99 9.61 -9.15 -11.16
N ALA A 100 8.30 -8.96 -11.34
CA ALA A 100 7.31 -10.02 -11.28
C ALA A 100 7.56 -11.13 -12.32
N LYS A 101 8.01 -10.76 -13.53
CA LYS A 101 8.36 -11.68 -14.62
C LYS A 101 9.74 -12.33 -14.50
N SER A 102 10.56 -11.87 -13.56
CA SER A 102 11.92 -12.37 -13.38
C SER A 102 11.96 -13.62 -12.50
N ASP A 103 13.02 -14.41 -12.60
CA ASP A 103 13.24 -15.58 -11.74
C ASP A 103 13.69 -15.21 -10.31
N TYR A 104 13.63 -13.93 -9.93
CA TYR A 104 14.02 -13.46 -8.60
C TYR A 104 12.93 -13.64 -7.55
N LEU A 105 11.67 -13.84 -7.96
CA LEU A 105 10.55 -13.99 -7.03
C LEU A 105 10.08 -15.44 -6.92
N SER A 106 9.82 -15.87 -5.69
CA SER A 106 9.37 -17.22 -5.34
C SER A 106 8.49 -17.16 -4.08
N ASN A 107 7.92 -18.30 -3.67
CA ASN A 107 7.11 -18.36 -2.46
C ASN A 107 7.88 -17.97 -1.18
N ASP A 108 9.22 -17.99 -1.22
CA ASP A 108 10.12 -17.58 -0.14
C ASP A 108 10.91 -16.28 -0.46
N ALA A 109 10.63 -15.64 -1.60
CA ALA A 109 11.22 -14.37 -2.02
C ALA A 109 10.16 -13.49 -2.70
N MET A 110 9.52 -12.64 -1.92
CA MET A 110 8.44 -11.76 -2.38
C MET A 110 8.91 -10.32 -2.64
N LEU A 111 8.18 -9.63 -3.50
CA LEU A 111 8.26 -8.19 -3.74
C LEU A 111 7.17 -7.48 -2.92
N ALA A 112 7.56 -6.51 -2.10
CA ALA A 112 6.62 -5.62 -1.43
C ALA A 112 6.55 -4.27 -2.15
N ILE A 113 5.34 -3.77 -2.38
CA ILE A 113 5.08 -2.46 -2.98
C ILE A 113 4.50 -1.55 -1.89
N ASP A 114 5.09 -0.37 -1.70
CA ASP A 114 4.57 0.67 -0.80
C ASP A 114 3.40 1.42 -1.45
N GLY A 115 2.27 0.73 -1.52
CA GLY A 115 1.04 1.19 -2.16
C GLY A 115 0.04 0.06 -2.33
N SER A 116 -1.19 0.43 -2.70
CA SER A 116 -2.21 -0.55 -3.10
C SER A 116 -1.83 -1.20 -4.44
N LEU A 117 -2.34 -2.40 -4.71
CA LEU A 117 -2.21 -3.09 -6.01
C LEU A 117 -3.09 -2.42 -7.10
N MET A 118 -2.91 -1.12 -7.32
CA MET A 118 -3.76 -0.31 -8.23
C MET A 118 -3.49 -0.56 -9.71
N PHE A 119 -2.47 -1.35 -10.04
CA PHE A 119 -2.17 -1.71 -11.42
C PHE A 119 -3.22 -2.62 -12.08
N ARG A 120 -4.26 -3.04 -11.35
CA ARG A 120 -5.40 -3.84 -11.85
C ARG A 120 -6.05 -3.32 -13.12
N GLU A 121 -6.05 -2.01 -13.32
CA GLU A 121 -6.63 -1.35 -14.49
C GLU A 121 -5.77 -1.51 -15.76
N LYS A 122 -4.50 -1.86 -15.59
CA LYS A 122 -3.50 -2.04 -16.66
C LYS A 122 -3.25 -3.51 -16.99
N LYS A 123 -4.24 -4.38 -16.73
CA LYS A 123 -4.15 -5.83 -17.05
C LYS A 123 -3.84 -6.11 -18.54
N ASP A 124 -4.16 -5.18 -19.43
CA ASP A 124 -3.87 -5.34 -20.86
C ASP A 124 -2.37 -5.06 -21.16
N GLU A 125 -1.63 -4.47 -20.21
CA GLU A 125 -0.19 -4.21 -20.31
C GLU A 125 0.68 -5.34 -19.69
N PHE A 126 0.13 -6.21 -18.83
CA PHE A 126 0.87 -7.27 -18.17
C PHE A 126 -0.02 -8.42 -17.68
N ASP A 127 0.56 -9.62 -17.50
CA ASP A 127 -0.16 -10.75 -16.93
C ASP A 127 -0.22 -10.65 -15.40
N ILE A 128 -1.44 -10.63 -14.84
CA ILE A 128 -1.64 -10.61 -13.39
C ILE A 128 -1.07 -11.85 -12.70
N PHE A 129 -0.89 -12.97 -13.42
CA PHE A 129 -0.29 -14.19 -12.89
C PHE A 129 1.18 -13.99 -12.49
N ASP A 130 1.89 -13.08 -13.14
CA ASP A 130 3.27 -12.72 -12.77
C ASP A 130 3.34 -12.13 -11.35
N PHE A 131 2.24 -11.53 -10.87
CA PHE A 131 2.17 -10.85 -9.58
C PHE A 131 1.90 -11.79 -8.39
N ARG A 132 2.05 -13.12 -8.57
CA ARG A 132 1.81 -14.13 -7.53
C ARG A 132 2.58 -13.88 -6.23
N ASN A 133 3.83 -13.45 -6.37
CA ASN A 133 4.76 -13.22 -5.27
C ASN A 133 4.92 -11.72 -4.97
N VAL A 134 3.91 -10.92 -5.28
CA VAL A 134 3.87 -9.47 -5.07
C VAL A 134 2.80 -9.11 -4.04
N ILE A 135 3.15 -8.31 -3.04
CA ILE A 135 2.21 -7.78 -2.04
C ILE A 135 2.11 -6.27 -2.12
N GLY A 136 0.88 -5.76 -2.06
CA GLY A 136 0.62 -4.33 -1.85
C GLY A 136 0.54 -4.02 -0.36
N ILE A 137 1.21 -2.96 0.07
CA ILE A 137 1.19 -2.47 1.46
C ILE A 137 0.75 -1.01 1.44
N ALA A 138 -0.54 -0.78 1.67
CA ALA A 138 -1.12 0.55 1.73
C ALA A 138 -1.13 1.10 3.16
N LYS A 139 -0.58 2.30 3.33
CA LYS A 139 -0.54 3.04 4.61
C LYS A 139 -1.73 4.00 4.77
N ARG A 140 -2.46 4.23 3.69
CA ARG A 140 -3.68 5.05 3.60
C ARG A 140 -4.79 4.16 3.07
N PHE A 141 -5.94 4.21 3.73
CA PHE A 141 -7.10 3.37 3.45
C PHE A 141 -8.30 3.90 4.26
N LYS A 142 -9.51 3.55 3.84
CA LYS A 142 -10.76 3.85 4.57
C LYS A 142 -11.48 2.54 4.90
N PRO A 143 -11.39 2.01 6.13
CA PRO A 143 -12.05 0.77 6.49
C PRO A 143 -13.54 0.97 6.82
N ASP A 144 -14.22 1.89 6.13
CA ASP A 144 -15.60 2.30 6.41
C ASP A 144 -16.58 1.45 5.59
N PHE A 145 -16.68 0.18 5.98
CA PHE A 145 -17.58 -0.77 5.34
C PHE A 145 -18.00 -1.88 6.31
N THR A 146 -19.14 -2.48 6.01
CA THR A 146 -19.72 -3.59 6.77
C THR A 146 -19.72 -4.85 5.94
N VAL A 147 -19.32 -5.97 6.55
CA VAL A 147 -19.23 -7.27 5.87
C VAL A 147 -20.07 -8.32 6.58
N GLY A 148 -20.69 -9.21 5.80
CA GLY A 148 -21.40 -10.39 6.29
C GLY A 148 -22.92 -10.31 6.14
N ASP A 149 -23.53 -11.42 5.72
CA ASP A 149 -24.96 -11.49 5.42
C ASP A 149 -25.82 -11.58 6.71
N LYS A 150 -25.48 -12.52 7.60
CA LYS A 150 -26.23 -12.79 8.84
C LYS A 150 -25.73 -12.00 10.03
N LYS A 151 -24.41 -11.87 10.15
CA LYS A 151 -23.75 -11.09 11.20
C LYS A 151 -22.93 -10.00 10.51
N LYS A 152 -23.52 -8.81 10.44
CA LYS A 152 -22.86 -7.62 9.92
C LYS A 152 -21.73 -7.21 10.86
N ILE A 153 -20.51 -7.21 10.35
CA ILE A 153 -19.30 -6.80 11.06
C ILE A 153 -18.89 -5.44 10.52
N ASP A 154 -18.86 -4.42 11.37
CA ASP A 154 -18.29 -3.11 11.06
C ASP A 154 -16.76 -3.22 11.06
N VAL A 155 -16.15 -3.18 9.89
CA VAL A 155 -14.71 -3.43 9.75
C VAL A 155 -13.90 -2.29 10.35
N GLY A 156 -14.37 -1.05 10.24
CA GLY A 156 -13.72 0.09 10.87
C GLY A 156 -13.54 -0.09 12.38
N SER A 157 -14.57 -0.62 13.06
CA SER A 157 -14.52 -0.92 14.48
C SER A 157 -13.63 -2.11 14.82
N VAL A 158 -13.59 -3.16 13.99
CA VAL A 158 -12.64 -4.27 14.17
C VAL A 158 -11.21 -3.76 14.02
N VAL A 159 -10.92 -3.02 12.96
CA VAL A 159 -9.58 -2.48 12.67
C VAL A 159 -9.10 -1.61 13.83
N ARG A 160 -9.94 -0.69 14.33
CA ARG A 160 -9.60 0.19 15.47
C ARG A 160 -9.27 -0.58 16.77
N LYS A 161 -9.80 -1.79 16.93
CA LYS A 161 -9.61 -2.64 18.12
C LYS A 161 -8.48 -3.67 18.00
N LEU A 162 -7.85 -3.81 16.83
CA LEU A 162 -6.74 -4.75 16.66
C LEU A 162 -5.60 -4.39 17.61
N GLU A 163 -5.14 -5.36 18.39
CA GLU A 163 -3.93 -5.29 19.19
C GLU A 163 -2.68 -5.54 18.35
N TYR A 164 -1.51 -5.22 18.91
CA TYR A 164 -0.24 -5.44 18.21
C TYR A 164 -0.08 -6.90 17.77
N GLY A 165 0.21 -7.11 16.49
CA GLY A 165 0.34 -8.44 15.91
C GLY A 165 -0.99 -9.08 15.52
N GLU A 166 -2.12 -8.37 15.62
CA GLU A 166 -3.41 -8.84 15.14
C GLU A 166 -3.72 -8.33 13.74
N ARG A 167 -4.40 -9.17 12.98
CA ARG A 167 -4.95 -8.85 11.66
C ARG A 167 -6.43 -9.15 11.57
N THR A 168 -7.15 -8.49 10.67
CA THR A 168 -8.51 -8.91 10.30
C THR A 168 -8.50 -10.22 9.50
N THR A 169 -9.68 -10.79 9.29
CA THR A 169 -9.92 -11.70 8.15
C THR A 169 -9.50 -11.03 6.83
N VAL A 170 -9.23 -11.85 5.81
CA VAL A 170 -9.15 -11.35 4.43
C VAL A 170 -10.55 -11.00 3.91
N PHE A 171 -10.64 -9.90 3.17
CA PHE A 171 -11.84 -9.41 2.52
C PHE A 171 -11.71 -9.45 1.00
N LYS A 172 -12.71 -10.00 0.32
CA LYS A 172 -12.74 -10.09 -1.15
C LYS A 172 -13.03 -8.73 -1.76
N ARG A 173 -12.27 -8.36 -2.79
CA ARG A 173 -12.63 -7.29 -3.74
C ARG A 173 -12.49 -7.79 -5.16
N THR A 174 -13.56 -7.67 -5.94
CA THR A 174 -13.56 -7.99 -7.37
C THR A 174 -13.71 -6.72 -8.17
N PHE A 175 -12.84 -6.53 -9.16
CA PHE A 175 -12.94 -5.46 -10.15
C PHE A 175 -12.72 -6.04 -11.53
N GLY A 176 -13.72 -5.93 -12.41
CA GLY A 176 -13.75 -6.67 -13.67
C GLY A 176 -13.55 -8.17 -13.45
N ASN A 177 -12.52 -8.74 -14.08
CA ASN A 177 -12.18 -10.16 -13.95
C ASN A 177 -11.08 -10.45 -12.91
N THR A 178 -10.64 -9.43 -12.18
CA THR A 178 -9.53 -9.55 -11.23
C THR A 178 -10.06 -9.56 -9.81
N THR A 179 -9.71 -10.58 -9.03
CA THR A 179 -10.04 -10.70 -7.62
C THR A 179 -8.79 -10.46 -6.75
N THR A 180 -8.95 -9.72 -5.66
CA THR A 180 -7.92 -9.55 -4.63
C THR A 180 -8.48 -9.87 -3.27
N GLY A 181 -7.61 -10.33 -2.38
CA GLY A 181 -7.84 -10.30 -0.94
C GLY A 181 -7.16 -9.09 -0.33
N SER A 182 -7.87 -8.39 0.56
CA SER A 182 -7.30 -7.32 1.37
C SER A 182 -7.56 -7.56 2.85
N TRP A 183 -6.59 -7.26 3.71
CA TRP A 183 -6.74 -7.35 5.17
C TRP A 183 -5.96 -6.23 5.86
N PHE A 184 -6.26 -6.00 7.13
CA PHE A 184 -5.58 -4.97 7.93
C PHE A 184 -4.74 -5.64 9.01
N LEU A 185 -3.54 -5.10 9.25
CA LEU A 185 -2.57 -5.63 10.22
C LEU A 185 -2.08 -4.50 11.12
N ARG A 186 -2.15 -4.71 12.44
CA ARG A 186 -1.61 -3.78 13.45
C ARG A 186 -0.12 -4.05 13.67
N ILE A 187 0.72 -3.15 13.17
CA ILE A 187 2.18 -3.22 13.28
C ILE A 187 2.76 -2.43 14.45
N ARG A 188 1.99 -1.55 15.10
CA ARG A 188 2.40 -0.86 16.34
C ARG A 188 1.42 -1.08 17.47
N PRO A 189 1.88 -1.14 18.73
CA PRO A 189 0.99 -1.11 19.88
C PRO A 189 0.06 0.12 19.85
N PRO A 190 -1.25 -0.03 20.14
CA PRO A 190 -2.20 1.08 20.13
C PRO A 190 -1.81 2.25 21.06
N ASP A 191 -1.13 1.99 22.17
CA ASP A 191 -0.67 3.00 23.13
C ASP A 191 0.49 3.86 22.63
N LYS A 192 1.12 3.49 21.50
CA LYS A 192 2.25 4.24 20.90
C LYS A 192 1.83 5.14 19.74
N VAL A 193 0.55 5.19 19.38
CA VAL A 193 0.06 5.92 18.20
C VAL A 193 -1.07 6.87 18.57
N GLN A 194 -1.19 7.98 17.83
CA GLN A 194 -2.12 9.05 18.18
C GLN A 194 -3.56 8.80 17.71
N SER A 195 -3.78 7.95 16.70
CA SER A 195 -5.09 7.66 16.13
C SER A 195 -5.41 6.16 16.20
N GLY A 196 -6.69 5.79 16.25
CA GLY A 196 -7.12 4.39 16.30
C GLY A 196 -6.71 3.56 15.08
N LEU A 197 -6.43 4.21 13.95
CA LEU A 197 -5.89 3.57 12.74
C LEU A 197 -4.36 3.69 12.64
N GLY A 198 -3.72 4.46 13.52
CA GLY A 198 -2.27 4.60 13.57
C GLY A 198 -1.58 3.25 13.76
N GLY A 199 -0.49 3.02 13.05
CA GLY A 199 0.24 1.75 13.11
C GLY A 199 -0.55 0.55 12.57
N VAL A 200 -1.58 0.77 11.76
CA VAL A 200 -2.21 -0.26 10.92
C VAL A 200 -1.75 -0.07 9.48
N VAL A 201 -1.51 -1.18 8.79
CA VAL A 201 -1.32 -1.21 7.33
C VAL A 201 -2.39 -2.09 6.69
N LYS A 202 -2.83 -1.72 5.50
CA LYS A 202 -3.68 -2.55 4.64
C LYS A 202 -2.77 -3.35 3.71
N LEU A 203 -2.98 -4.67 3.67
CA LEU A 203 -2.23 -5.61 2.86
C LEU A 203 -3.12 -6.17 1.77
N GLU A 204 -2.58 -6.34 0.57
CA GLU A 204 -3.34 -6.78 -0.61
C GLU A 204 -2.58 -7.82 -1.44
N LEU A 205 -3.30 -8.84 -1.91
CA LEU A 205 -2.82 -9.88 -2.81
C LEU A 205 -3.85 -10.16 -3.91
N PHE A 206 -3.38 -10.55 -5.08
CA PHE A 206 -4.25 -11.16 -6.10
C PHE A 206 -4.63 -12.59 -5.70
N ALA A 207 -5.90 -12.94 -5.93
CA ALA A 207 -6.35 -14.32 -5.92
C ALA A 207 -6.20 -14.87 -7.33
N LEU A 208 -5.15 -15.66 -7.55
CA LEU A 208 -4.75 -16.12 -8.87
C LEU A 208 -5.20 -17.55 -9.12
N ASP A 209 -5.09 -18.40 -8.10
CA ASP A 209 -5.47 -19.79 -8.25
C ASP A 209 -6.99 -19.95 -8.26
N ARG A 210 -7.44 -21.06 -8.83
CA ARG A 210 -8.87 -21.38 -8.85
C ARG A 210 -9.41 -21.54 -7.43
N ASP A 211 -8.66 -22.24 -6.59
CA ASP A 211 -9.01 -22.47 -5.19
C ASP A 211 -9.12 -21.15 -4.42
N GLU A 212 -8.14 -20.25 -4.54
CA GLU A 212 -8.20 -18.93 -3.93
C GLU A 212 -9.42 -18.13 -4.38
N ARG A 213 -9.77 -18.18 -5.67
CA ARG A 213 -10.92 -17.44 -6.23
C ARG A 213 -12.27 -17.99 -5.74
N GLU A 214 -12.36 -19.31 -5.57
CA GLU A 214 -13.59 -20.01 -5.18
C GLU A 214 -13.77 -20.05 -3.65
N ASN A 215 -12.73 -20.44 -2.92
CA ASN A 215 -12.76 -20.75 -1.48
C ASN A 215 -12.12 -19.65 -0.61
N GLY A 216 -11.29 -18.77 -1.19
CA GLY A 216 -10.55 -17.74 -0.45
C GLY A 216 -9.12 -18.16 -0.12
N PHE A 217 -8.39 -17.29 0.56
CA PHE A 217 -6.98 -17.55 0.88
C PHE A 217 -6.81 -18.53 2.04
N ASP A 218 -5.75 -19.34 1.99
CA ASP A 218 -5.26 -20.12 3.14
C ASP A 218 -4.84 -19.16 4.29
N PRO A 219 -5.48 -19.26 5.48
CA PRO A 219 -5.11 -18.49 6.66
C PRO A 219 -3.62 -18.52 6.99
N ASN A 220 -2.96 -19.67 6.82
CA ASN A 220 -1.55 -19.84 7.17
C ASN A 220 -0.65 -18.97 6.29
N ARG A 221 -0.94 -18.90 4.98
CA ARG A 221 -0.22 -18.02 4.06
C ARG A 221 -0.36 -16.56 4.49
N ILE A 222 -1.57 -16.13 4.83
CA ILE A 222 -1.84 -14.76 5.26
C ILE A 222 -1.16 -14.44 6.60
N ASP A 223 -1.16 -15.38 7.54
CA ASP A 223 -0.47 -15.24 8.84
C ASP A 223 1.05 -15.14 8.67
N VAL A 224 1.64 -15.98 7.80
CA VAL A 224 3.07 -15.96 7.49
C VAL A 224 3.47 -14.61 6.88
N ILE A 225 2.77 -14.18 5.84
CA ILE A 225 3.02 -12.89 5.18
C ILE A 225 2.89 -11.75 6.19
N SER A 226 1.83 -11.74 6.99
CA SER A 226 1.60 -10.70 8.01
C SER A 226 2.73 -10.66 9.05
N ARG A 227 3.25 -11.81 9.48
CA ARG A 227 4.38 -11.90 10.41
C ARG A 227 5.68 -11.37 9.81
N HIS A 228 5.90 -11.59 8.53
CA HIS A 228 7.03 -10.99 7.83
C HIS A 228 6.88 -9.47 7.72
N VAL A 229 5.68 -8.94 7.42
CA VAL A 229 5.45 -7.48 7.42
C VAL A 229 5.72 -6.88 8.79
N LEU A 230 5.27 -7.55 9.87
CA LEU A 230 5.59 -7.15 11.24
C LEU A 230 7.09 -7.10 11.50
N SER A 231 7.88 -7.96 10.88
CA SER A 231 9.32 -8.04 11.09
C SER A 231 10.07 -6.89 10.43
N GLU A 232 9.55 -6.36 9.31
CA GLU A 232 10.14 -5.24 8.57
C GLU A 232 9.88 -3.85 9.18
N ARG A 233 9.10 -3.78 10.26
CA ARG A 233 8.72 -2.50 10.86
C ARG A 233 9.84 -1.82 11.67
N ASN A 234 10.91 -2.53 12.05
CA ASN A 234 11.85 -2.01 13.04
C ASN A 234 12.95 -1.14 12.42
N VAL A 235 13.31 -0.06 13.13
CA VAL A 235 14.06 1.14 12.68
C VAL A 235 13.17 2.09 11.87
N THR A 236 12.35 2.87 12.57
CA THR A 236 11.55 3.95 11.97
C THR A 236 12.01 5.32 12.44
N PRO A 237 11.79 6.38 11.65
CA PRO A 237 12.16 7.76 11.97
C PRO A 237 11.25 8.35 13.07
N TYR A 238 11.23 7.74 14.25
CA TYR A 238 10.39 8.19 15.37
C TYR A 238 10.70 9.65 15.70
N GLY A 239 9.68 10.50 15.66
CA GLY A 239 9.80 11.94 15.88
C GLY A 239 10.40 12.75 14.72
N ALA A 240 10.93 12.10 13.67
CA ALA A 240 11.49 12.76 12.49
C ALA A 240 10.57 12.70 11.26
N ASP A 241 9.61 11.77 11.22
CA ASP A 241 8.52 11.71 10.24
C ASP A 241 7.21 11.43 10.99
N ASP A 242 6.19 12.26 10.81
CA ASP A 242 4.88 12.08 11.46
C ASP A 242 4.21 10.75 11.05
N ARG A 243 4.62 10.18 9.92
CA ARG A 243 4.16 8.88 9.40
C ARG A 243 4.94 7.69 9.97
N TRP A 244 5.84 7.90 10.94
CA TRP A 244 6.72 6.85 11.48
C TRP A 244 5.98 5.57 11.90
N ALA A 245 4.72 5.70 12.35
CA ALA A 245 3.94 4.58 12.86
C ALA A 245 3.65 3.52 11.78
N THR A 246 3.54 3.92 10.51
CA THR A 246 3.22 3.05 9.37
C THR A 246 4.43 2.76 8.48
N HIS A 247 5.61 3.29 8.80
CA HIS A 247 6.84 3.00 8.07
C HIS A 247 7.30 1.56 8.25
N LEU A 248 7.72 0.96 7.13
CA LEU A 248 8.55 -0.23 7.09
C LEU A 248 9.98 0.21 6.78
N TYR A 249 10.96 -0.35 7.48
CA TYR A 249 12.34 0.12 7.42
C TYR A 249 12.96 0.02 6.02
N PRO A 250 12.81 -1.09 5.26
CA PRO A 250 13.35 -1.16 3.91
C PRO A 250 12.75 -0.09 2.98
N VAL A 251 11.45 0.18 3.11
CA VAL A 251 10.77 1.25 2.33
C VAL A 251 11.32 2.62 2.70
N TYR A 252 11.48 2.91 3.99
CA TYR A 252 12.07 4.16 4.46
C TYR A 252 13.49 4.37 3.93
N LEU A 253 14.32 3.32 3.92
CA LEU A 253 15.67 3.37 3.36
C LEU A 253 15.65 3.63 1.85
N THR A 254 14.78 2.96 1.10
CA THR A 254 14.60 3.19 -0.33
C THR A 254 14.19 4.63 -0.62
N GLU A 255 13.20 5.16 0.10
CA GLU A 255 12.74 6.56 -0.01
C GLU A 255 13.91 7.53 0.25
N LYS A 256 14.71 7.29 1.30
CA LYS A 256 15.89 8.11 1.61
C LYS A 256 16.96 8.01 0.53
N TYR A 257 17.24 6.82 0.03
CA TYR A 257 18.21 6.60 -1.04
C TYR A 257 17.79 7.35 -2.31
N LEU A 258 16.56 7.16 -2.79
CA LEU A 258 16.05 7.81 -4.00
C LEU A 258 16.12 9.34 -3.88
N LYS A 259 15.70 9.90 -2.74
CA LYS A 259 15.74 11.35 -2.51
C LYS A 259 17.15 11.94 -2.53
N ASN A 260 18.15 11.20 -2.07
CA ASN A 260 19.53 11.66 -2.11
C ASN A 260 20.11 11.70 -3.54
N HIS A 261 19.42 11.12 -4.53
CA HIS A 261 19.78 11.21 -5.94
C HIS A 261 19.05 12.34 -6.68
N PHE A 262 18.08 12.98 -6.04
CA PHE A 262 17.42 14.15 -6.62
C PHE A 262 18.26 15.41 -6.41
N MET A 263 18.18 16.31 -7.38
CA MET A 263 18.75 17.65 -7.23
C MET A 263 18.07 18.37 -6.06
N SER A 264 18.84 19.12 -5.27
CA SER A 264 18.29 19.87 -4.14
C SER A 264 17.27 20.89 -4.62
N ALA A 265 16.27 21.20 -3.77
CA ALA A 265 15.28 22.22 -4.09
C ALA A 265 15.91 23.59 -4.38
N VAL A 266 17.06 23.88 -3.74
CA VAL A 266 17.83 25.11 -3.97
C VAL A 266 18.45 25.12 -5.37
N ALA A 267 19.12 24.04 -5.75
CA ALA A 267 19.73 23.91 -7.07
C ALA A 267 18.69 23.91 -8.19
N PHE A 268 17.57 23.19 -8.01
CA PHE A 268 16.46 23.19 -8.96
C PHE A 268 15.89 24.59 -9.17
N LYS A 269 15.66 25.35 -8.09
CA LYS A 269 15.18 26.73 -8.18
C LYS A 269 16.17 27.65 -8.89
N GLY A 270 17.48 27.41 -8.74
CA GLY A 270 18.51 28.18 -9.42
C GLY A 270 18.61 27.94 -10.93
N MET A 271 17.89 26.95 -11.48
CA MET A 271 17.84 26.70 -12.92
C MET A 271 16.83 27.58 -13.69
N PHE A 272 16.00 28.35 -12.98
CA PHE A 272 14.93 29.19 -13.54
C PHE A 272 14.89 30.58 -12.89
#